data_AF-A0AA90N938-F1
#
_entry.id   AF-A0AA90N938-F1
#
_cell.length_a   1.000
_cell.length_b   1.000
_cell.length_c   1.000
_cell.angle_alpha   90.00
_cell.angle_beta   90.00
_cell.angle_gamma   90.00
#
_symmetry.space_group_name_H-M   'P 1'
#
loop_
_entity.id
_entity.type
_entity.pdbx_description
1 polymer ?
#
loop_
_entity_poly.entity_id
_entity_poly.type
_entity_poly.pdbx_seq_one_letter_code
_entity_poly.pdbx_strand_id
1 'polypeptide(L)'
;MSDDFIKYDYASIRSGLDDINAKYGTLLQQADAIRTEQNKFDNAWQDEESATAYQAVQTKWNSSFEDINNLLKAVQTAAGNAVDNMQATNQRAAKDWQG
;
A
#
# COMPACT_ATOMS: atom_id res chain seq x y z
N MET A 1 6.97 1.66 -37.46
CA MET A 1 7.15 0.73 -36.33
C MET A 1 7.07 1.58 -35.07
N SER A 2 5.90 1.70 -34.47
CA SER A 2 5.64 2.70 -33.40
C SER A 2 4.54 2.30 -32.41
N ASP A 3 3.64 1.37 -32.75
CA ASP A 3 2.54 0.95 -31.87
C ASP A 3 2.93 -0.02 -30.75
N ASP A 4 3.95 -0.87 -30.97
CA ASP A 4 4.28 -1.95 -30.02
C ASP A 4 4.88 -1.43 -28.71
N PHE A 5 5.64 -0.33 -28.75
CA PHE A 5 6.25 0.26 -27.55
C PHE A 5 5.20 0.91 -26.64
N ILE A 6 4.28 1.69 -27.21
CA ILE A 6 3.22 2.37 -26.46
C ILE A 6 2.33 1.32 -25.75
N LYS A 7 1.99 0.22 -26.44
CA LYS A 7 1.13 -0.83 -25.89
C LYS A 7 1.74 -1.56 -24.69
N TYR A 8 3.04 -1.89 -24.74
CA TYR A 8 3.74 -2.55 -23.64
C TYR A 8 3.88 -1.64 -22.41
N ASP A 9 4.14 -0.35 -22.64
CA ASP A 9 4.27 0.63 -21.57
C ASP A 9 2.91 0.89 -20.86
N TYR A 10 1.80 0.98 -21.60
CA TYR A 10 0.46 1.08 -21.02
C TYR A 10 0.08 -0.15 -20.18
N ALA A 11 0.47 -1.35 -20.61
CA ALA A 11 0.26 -2.57 -19.82
C ALA A 11 1.04 -2.53 -18.50
N SER A 12 2.24 -1.97 -18.51
CA SER A 12 3.08 -1.81 -17.31
C SER A 12 2.49 -0.79 -16.32
N ILE A 13 1.96 0.33 -16.81
CA ILE A 13 1.28 1.33 -15.97
C ILE A 13 0.01 0.75 -15.34
N ARG A 14 -0.79 0.03 -16.14
CA ARG A 14 -2.00 -0.67 -15.66
C ARG A 14 -1.65 -1.63 -14.52
N SER A 15 -0.60 -2.43 -14.71
CA SER A 15 -0.08 -3.35 -13.69
C SER A 15 0.34 -2.63 -12.40
N GLY A 16 1.02 -1.49 -12.51
CA GLY A 16 1.40 -0.67 -11.34
C GLY A 16 0.20 -0.13 -10.56
N LEU A 17 -0.86 0.31 -11.27
CA LEU A 17 -2.11 0.75 -10.64
C LEU A 17 -2.85 -0.40 -9.95
N ASP A 18 -2.88 -1.58 -10.57
CA ASP A 18 -3.50 -2.77 -9.99
C ASP A 18 -2.77 -3.20 -8.69
N ASP A 19 -1.42 -3.14 -8.67
CA ASP A 19 -0.63 -3.42 -7.46
C ASP A 19 -0.89 -2.39 -6.34
N ILE A 20 -0.99 -1.09 -6.67
CA ILE A 20 -1.35 -0.05 -5.70
C ILE A 20 -2.72 -0.32 -5.06
N ASN A 21 -3.72 -0.65 -5.88
CA ASN A 21 -5.06 -0.96 -5.39
C ASN A 21 -5.06 -2.19 -4.48
N ALA A 22 -4.29 -3.23 -4.84
CA ALA A 22 -4.16 -4.43 -4.01
C ALA A 22 -3.53 -4.11 -2.65
N LYS A 23 -2.42 -3.35 -2.62
CA LYS A 23 -1.76 -2.93 -1.38
C LYS A 23 -2.67 -2.06 -0.51
N TYR A 24 -3.47 -1.18 -1.12
CA TYR A 24 -4.46 -0.38 -0.39
C TYR A 24 -5.54 -1.24 0.27
N GLY A 25 -6.01 -2.30 -0.41
CA GLY A 25 -6.93 -3.28 0.18
C GLY A 25 -6.34 -3.96 1.42
N THR A 26 -5.07 -4.36 1.36
CA THR A 26 -4.36 -4.95 2.51
C THR A 26 -4.25 -3.97 3.68
N LEU A 27 -3.95 -2.69 3.41
CA LEU A 27 -3.90 -1.64 4.45
C LEU A 27 -5.23 -1.52 5.21
N LEU A 28 -6.36 -1.53 4.49
CA LEU A 28 -7.68 -1.47 5.11
C LEU A 28 -7.95 -2.69 6.01
N GLN A 29 -7.59 -3.88 5.54
CA GLN A 29 -7.75 -5.11 6.32
C GLN A 29 -6.91 -5.11 7.61
N GLN A 30 -5.67 -4.62 7.54
CA GLN A 30 -4.80 -4.50 8.71
C GLN A 30 -5.33 -3.46 9.71
N ALA A 31 -5.82 -2.32 9.23
CA ALA A 31 -6.44 -1.31 10.09
C ALA A 31 -7.70 -1.86 10.80
N ASP A 32 -8.54 -2.62 10.09
CA ASP A 32 -9.71 -3.28 10.68
C ASP A 32 -9.34 -4.33 11.72
N ALA A 33 -8.27 -5.09 11.49
CA ALA A 33 -7.75 -6.05 12.46
C ALA A 33 -7.28 -5.36 13.74
N ILE A 34 -6.51 -4.27 13.64
CA ILE A 34 -6.07 -3.47 14.80
C ILE A 34 -7.28 -2.97 15.59
N ARG A 35 -8.28 -2.39 14.91
CA ARG A 35 -9.51 -1.90 15.53
C ARG A 35 -10.29 -3.00 16.23
N THR A 36 -10.38 -4.18 15.62
CA THR A 36 -11.05 -5.34 16.22
C THR A 36 -10.34 -5.79 17.49
N GLU A 37 -9.01 -5.82 17.48
CA GLU A 37 -8.22 -6.17 18.67
C GLU A 37 -8.39 -5.10 19.76
N GLN A 38 -8.37 -3.80 19.43
CA GLN A 38 -8.67 -2.70 20.37
C GLN A 38 -10.00 -2.89 21.09
N ASN A 39 -11.07 -3.20 20.35
CA ASN A 39 -12.39 -3.38 20.93
C ASN A 39 -12.49 -4.55 21.92
N LYS A 40 -11.64 -5.58 21.79
CA LYS A 40 -11.63 -6.71 22.74
C LYS A 40 -11.15 -6.30 24.13
N PHE A 41 -10.37 -5.23 24.22
CA PHE A 41 -9.82 -4.77 25.49
C PHE A 41 -10.67 -3.70 26.15
N ASP A 42 -11.73 -3.17 25.53
CA ASP A 42 -12.53 -2.08 26.11
C ASP A 42 -13.16 -2.39 27.49
N ASN A 43 -13.24 -3.67 27.88
CA ASN A 43 -13.71 -4.12 29.20
C ASN A 43 -12.69 -4.96 29.98
N ALA A 44 -11.51 -5.21 29.43
CA ALA A 44 -10.54 -6.13 30.02
C ALA A 44 -9.73 -5.49 31.16
N TRP A 45 -9.78 -4.17 31.39
CA TRP A 45 -8.77 -3.42 32.16
C TRP A 45 -8.96 -3.44 33.68
N GLN A 46 -9.84 -4.27 34.22
CA GLN A 46 -10.21 -4.19 35.65
C GLN A 46 -9.27 -4.97 36.59
N ASP A 47 -8.47 -5.92 36.09
CA ASP A 47 -7.71 -6.88 36.92
C ASP A 47 -6.20 -6.93 36.60
N GLU A 48 -5.36 -7.42 37.53
CA GLU A 48 -3.89 -7.52 37.36
C GLU A 48 -3.47 -8.48 36.22
N GLU A 49 -4.24 -9.53 35.95
CA GLU A 49 -4.01 -10.47 34.84
C GLU A 49 -4.09 -9.75 33.47
N SER A 50 -4.85 -8.66 33.43
CA SER A 50 -5.05 -7.82 32.24
C SER A 50 -3.81 -7.02 31.86
N ALA A 51 -2.88 -6.77 32.78
CA ALA A 51 -1.62 -6.06 32.48
C ALA A 51 -0.71 -6.89 31.55
N THR A 52 -0.70 -8.21 31.71
CA THR A 52 0.08 -9.12 30.84
C THR A 52 -0.59 -9.28 29.48
N ALA A 53 -1.92 -9.43 29.45
CA ALA A 53 -2.68 -9.46 28.22
C ALA A 53 -2.52 -8.15 27.41
N TYR A 54 -2.48 -7.02 28.10
CA TYR A 54 -2.27 -5.70 27.48
C TYR A 54 -0.90 -5.58 26.79
N GLN A 55 0.19 -6.05 27.42
CA GLN A 55 1.52 -6.00 26.80
C GLN A 55 1.61 -6.80 25.49
N ALA A 56 0.99 -7.99 25.45
CA ALA A 56 0.96 -8.81 24.23
C ALA A 56 0.22 -8.10 23.09
N VAL A 57 -0.86 -7.39 23.43
CA VAL A 57 -1.70 -6.66 22.48
C VAL A 57 -1.02 -5.40 22.00
N GLN A 58 -0.40 -4.66 22.92
CA GLN A 58 0.41 -3.49 22.61
C GLN A 58 1.52 -3.85 21.61
N THR A 59 2.19 -4.99 21.83
CA THR A 59 3.21 -5.51 20.90
C THR A 59 2.61 -5.78 19.52
N LYS A 60 1.43 -6.43 19.47
CA LYS A 60 0.73 -6.73 18.22
C LYS A 60 0.31 -5.47 17.46
N TRP A 61 -0.20 -4.45 18.15
CA TRP A 61 -0.55 -3.17 17.51
C TRP A 61 0.69 -2.46 16.99
N ASN A 62 1.76 -2.37 17.78
CA ASN A 62 3.00 -1.74 17.35
C ASN A 62 3.54 -2.39 16.08
N SER A 63 3.60 -3.73 16.04
CA SER A 63 4.01 -4.48 14.85
C SER A 63 3.08 -4.23 13.66
N SER A 64 1.76 -4.22 13.88
CA SER A 64 0.80 -4.02 12.80
C SER A 64 0.85 -2.60 12.23
N PHE A 65 1.09 -1.59 13.06
CA PHE A 65 1.31 -0.21 12.62
C PHE A 65 2.62 -0.06 11.86
N GLU A 66 3.66 -0.78 12.26
CA GLU A 66 4.92 -0.82 11.51
C GLU A 66 4.72 -1.43 10.11
N ASP A 67 3.97 -2.53 10.01
CA ASP A 67 3.62 -3.16 8.73
C ASP A 67 2.81 -2.22 7.83
N ILE A 68 1.78 -1.55 8.39
CA ILE A 68 0.99 -0.53 7.68
C ILE A 68 1.90 0.59 7.16
N ASN A 69 2.81 1.10 7.98
CA ASN A 69 3.74 2.17 7.57
C ASN A 69 4.69 1.70 6.47
N ASN A 70 5.20 0.48 6.55
CA ASN A 70 6.08 -0.09 5.54
C ASN A 70 5.33 -0.31 4.22
N LEU A 71 4.08 -0.78 4.29
CA LEU A 71 3.25 -0.96 3.12
C LEU A 71 2.84 0.37 2.48
N LEU A 72 2.54 1.40 3.28
CA LEU A 72 2.24 2.76 2.79
C LEU A 72 3.45 3.35 2.03
N LYS A 73 4.67 3.17 2.57
CA LYS A 73 5.90 3.57 1.87
C LYS A 73 6.05 2.82 0.54
N ALA A 74 5.75 1.52 0.51
CA ALA A 74 5.80 0.73 -0.72
C ALA A 74 4.77 1.21 -1.75
N VAL A 75 3.55 1.55 -1.32
CA VAL A 75 2.50 2.16 -2.17
C VAL A 75 2.98 3.50 -2.75
N GLN A 76 3.55 4.36 -1.92
CA GLN A 76 4.07 5.66 -2.37
C GLN A 76 5.17 5.50 -3.44
N THR A 77 6.10 4.57 -3.23
CA THR A 77 7.14 4.25 -4.22
C THR A 77 6.54 3.69 -5.51
N ALA A 78 5.59 2.76 -5.42
CA ALA A 78 4.95 2.18 -6.60
C ALA A 78 4.17 3.24 -7.40
N ALA A 79 3.46 4.14 -6.72
CA ALA A 79 2.73 5.25 -7.31
C ALA A 79 3.67 6.25 -8.01
N GLY A 80 4.80 6.60 -7.38
CA GLY A 80 5.82 7.44 -7.99
C GLY A 80 6.36 6.82 -9.29
N ASN A 81 6.75 5.55 -9.24
CA ASN A 81 7.24 4.82 -10.42
C ASN A 81 6.20 4.77 -11.55
N ALA A 82 4.91 4.60 -11.23
CA ALA A 82 3.84 4.61 -12.23
C ALA A 82 3.71 5.98 -12.92
N VAL A 83 3.81 7.08 -12.16
CA VAL A 83 3.77 8.45 -12.69
C VAL A 83 5.00 8.74 -13.56
N ASP A 84 6.20 8.36 -13.12
CA ASP A 84 7.44 8.58 -13.87
C ASP A 84 7.42 7.82 -15.22
N ASN A 85 6.94 6.57 -15.21
CA ASN A 85 6.76 5.78 -16.43
C ASN A 85 5.76 6.45 -17.39
N MET A 86 4.62 6.97 -16.89
CA MET A 86 3.65 7.70 -17.71
C MET A 86 4.26 8.95 -18.36
N GLN A 87 5.04 9.72 -17.60
CA GLN A 87 5.70 10.92 -18.13
C GLN A 87 6.72 10.55 -19.21
N ALA A 88 7.51 9.50 -18.99
CA ALA A 88 8.47 9.01 -19.99
C ALA A 88 7.78 8.56 -21.28
N THR A 89 6.66 7.84 -21.19
CA THR A 89 5.86 7.42 -22.36
C THR A 89 5.31 8.63 -23.13
N ASN A 90 4.72 9.62 -22.44
CA ASN A 90 4.22 10.83 -23.09
C ASN A 90 5.32 11.61 -23.82
N GLN A 91 6.52 11.72 -23.21
CA GLN A 91 7.65 12.40 -23.85
C GLN A 91 8.17 11.66 -25.09
N ARG A 92 8.22 10.32 -25.05
CA ARG A 92 8.60 9.51 -26.22
C ARG A 92 7.58 9.62 -27.35
N ALA A 93 6.30 9.44 -27.04
CA ALA A 93 5.22 9.57 -28.03
C ALA A 93 5.19 10.97 -28.66
N ALA A 94 5.40 12.03 -27.87
CA ALA A 94 5.46 13.39 -28.37
C ALA A 94 6.66 13.63 -29.32
N LYS A 95 7.82 13.01 -29.04
CA LYS A 95 8.98 13.05 -29.96
C LYS A 95 8.72 12.31 -31.26
N ASP A 96 8.10 11.13 -31.18
CA ASP A 96 7.79 10.30 -32.35
C ASP A 96 6.75 10.95 -33.27
N TRP A 97 5.85 11.79 -32.74
CA TRP A 97 4.88 12.55 -33.55
C TRP A 97 5.45 13.81 -34.21
N GLN A 98 6.64 14.27 -33.80
CA GLN A 98 7.28 15.47 -34.33
C GLN A 98 8.37 15.17 -35.38
N GLY A 99 8.80 13.91 -35.51
CA GLY A 99 9.79 13.44 -36.49
C GLY A 99 9.15 12.68 -37.64
#